data_AF-A0A959X4G1-F1
#
_entry.id   AF-A0A959X4G1-F1
#
_cell.length_a   1.000
_cell.length_b   1.000
_cell.length_c   1.000
_cell.angle_alpha   90.00
_cell.angle_beta   90.00
_cell.angle_gamma   90.00
#
_symmetry.space_group_name_H-M   'P 1'
#
loop_
_entity.id
_entity.type
_entity.pdbx_description
1 polymer ?
#
loop_
_entity_poly.entity_id
_entity_poly.type
_entity_poly.pdbx_seq_one_letter_code
_entity_poly.pdbx_strand_id
1 'polypeptide(L)'
;MADRALRGVGLGSKTFEDEQGVEFAERQHLAFDCPKGHHFEVTFSVEAELPTEWECKKCGLMAVRSDGVVGEEKVVKPARTHWDMLRER
;
A
#
# COMPACT_ATOMS: atom_id res chain seq x y z
N MET A 1 43.79 -23.42 -11.62
CA MET A 1 42.92 -23.14 -10.46
C MET A 1 41.99 -22.00 -10.86
N ALA A 2 40.70 -22.09 -10.53
CA ALA A 2 39.64 -21.32 -11.19
C ALA A 2 39.78 -19.79 -11.04
N ASP A 3 40.21 -19.14 -12.12
CA ASP A 3 40.33 -17.68 -12.23
C ASP A 3 38.99 -17.08 -12.69
N ARG A 4 37.98 -17.13 -11.82
CA ARG A 4 36.66 -16.52 -12.12
C ARG A 4 36.22 -15.62 -10.98
N ALA A 5 36.31 -14.32 -11.23
CA ALA A 5 35.87 -13.29 -10.30
C ALA A 5 34.37 -13.43 -9.96
N LEU A 6 34.06 -13.42 -8.67
CA LEU A 6 32.68 -13.33 -8.16
C LEU A 6 32.17 -11.91 -8.43
N ARG A 7 31.20 -11.77 -9.34
CA ARG A 7 30.47 -10.51 -9.55
C ARG A 7 29.10 -10.63 -8.88
N GLY A 8 28.88 -9.82 -7.84
CA GLY A 8 27.56 -9.65 -7.24
C GLY A 8 26.71 -8.71 -8.11
N VAL A 9 25.46 -9.08 -8.36
CA VAL A 9 24.45 -8.21 -9.00
C VAL A 9 23.28 -8.10 -8.02
N GLY A 10 22.86 -6.89 -7.71
CA GLY A 10 21.68 -6.64 -6.86
C GLY A 10 20.38 -6.90 -7.62
N LEU A 11 19.31 -7.24 -6.90
CA LEU A 11 17.95 -7.31 -7.46
C LEU A 11 17.44 -5.90 -7.73
N GLY A 12 17.80 -5.34 -8.89
CA GLY A 12 17.35 -4.03 -9.35
C GLY A 12 17.74 -3.78 -10.80
N SER A 13 16.88 -3.11 -11.55
CA SER A 13 17.16 -2.67 -12.91
C SER A 13 17.76 -1.26 -12.90
N LYS A 14 18.76 -1.01 -13.76
CA LYS A 14 19.27 0.34 -14.02
C LYS A 14 18.96 0.69 -15.47
N THR A 15 18.28 1.81 -15.69
CA THR A 15 18.05 2.41 -17.01
C THR A 15 19.01 3.59 -17.19
N PHE A 16 19.22 4.01 -18.44
CA PHE A 16 20.07 5.14 -18.79
C PHE A 16 19.20 6.30 -19.29
N GLU A 17 18.21 6.69 -18.49
CA GLU A 17 17.31 7.79 -18.82
C GLU A 17 17.86 9.11 -18.27
N ASP A 18 17.79 10.17 -19.07
CA ASP A 18 18.18 11.52 -18.70
C ASP A 18 17.03 12.25 -17.99
N GLU A 19 17.32 12.97 -16.91
CA GLU A 19 16.32 13.72 -16.13
C GLU A 19 15.92 15.07 -16.77
N GLN A 20 16.53 15.43 -17.91
CA GLN A 20 16.39 16.75 -18.52
C GLN A 20 15.05 16.86 -19.28
N GLY A 21 14.18 17.76 -18.82
CA GLY A 21 12.88 18.02 -19.47
C GLY A 21 11.75 17.10 -19.04
N VAL A 22 11.92 16.34 -17.95
CA VAL A 22 10.83 15.51 -17.40
C VAL A 22 9.79 16.40 -16.74
N GLU A 23 8.59 16.41 -17.30
CA GLU A 23 7.42 17.01 -16.66
C GLU A 23 6.82 16.03 -15.65
N PHE A 24 6.65 16.49 -14.41
CA PHE A 24 6.03 15.66 -13.38
C PHE A 24 4.54 15.52 -13.66
N ALA A 25 4.04 14.28 -13.61
CA ALA A 25 2.60 14.02 -13.64
C ALA A 25 1.88 14.76 -12.51
N GLU A 26 0.64 15.16 -12.78
CA GLU A 26 -0.20 15.82 -11.79
C GLU A 26 -0.48 14.88 -10.60
N ARG A 27 -0.32 15.42 -9.40
CA ARG A 27 -0.41 14.68 -8.14
C ARG A 27 -1.23 15.45 -7.12
N GLN A 28 -1.94 14.71 -6.29
CA GLN A 28 -2.76 15.22 -5.19
C GLN A 28 -2.36 14.58 -3.86
N HIS A 29 -2.60 15.31 -2.78
CA HIS A 29 -2.34 14.85 -1.42
C HIS A 29 -3.65 14.37 -0.80
N LEU A 30 -3.63 13.16 -0.25
CA LEU A 30 -4.73 12.60 0.55
C LEU A 30 -4.28 12.44 1.99
N ALA A 31 -5.09 12.96 2.91
CA ALA A 31 -4.86 12.82 4.33
C ALA A 31 -5.56 11.57 4.87
N PHE A 32 -4.88 10.82 5.74
CA PHE A 32 -5.41 9.65 6.43
C PHE A 32 -5.24 9.78 7.94
N ASP A 33 -6.27 9.34 8.66
CA ASP A 33 -6.33 9.29 10.11
C ASP A 33 -6.31 7.84 10.59
N CYS A 34 -5.24 7.51 11.32
CA CYS A 34 -5.07 6.21 11.93
C CYS A 34 -5.85 6.12 13.25
N PRO A 35 -6.43 4.96 13.61
CA PRO A 35 -7.13 4.76 14.89
C PRO A 35 -6.28 5.01 16.13
N LYS A 36 -4.94 5.00 15.99
CA LYS A 36 -3.97 5.38 17.05
C LYS A 36 -3.70 6.89 17.16
N GLY A 37 -4.42 7.74 16.40
CA GLY A 37 -4.25 9.19 16.40
C GLY A 37 -3.09 9.72 15.57
N HIS A 38 -2.63 8.96 14.56
CA HIS A 38 -1.63 9.48 13.61
C HIS A 38 -2.33 10.07 12.38
N HIS A 39 -2.07 11.34 12.11
CA HIS A 39 -2.44 12.01 10.87
C HIS A 39 -1.25 11.99 9.90
N PHE A 40 -1.48 11.59 8.64
CA PHE A 40 -0.42 11.58 7.62
C PHE A 40 -1.00 11.77 6.22
N GLU A 41 -0.16 12.33 5.33
CA GLU A 41 -0.52 12.56 3.94
C GLU A 41 0.18 11.57 3.01
N VAL A 42 -0.54 11.12 1.99
CA VAL A 42 -0.04 10.25 0.91
C VAL A 42 -0.31 10.92 -0.42
N THR A 43 0.71 10.98 -1.26
CA THR A 43 0.62 11.55 -2.60
C THR A 43 0.15 10.50 -3.59
N PHE A 44 -0.92 10.80 -4.31
CA PHE A 44 -1.46 9.99 -5.41
C PHE A 44 -1.43 10.77 -6.71
N SER A 45 -1.45 10.07 -7.85
CA SER A 45 -1.71 10.70 -9.15
C SER A 45 -3.17 11.19 -9.20
N VAL A 46 -3.43 12.29 -9.91
CA VAL A 46 -4.79 12.82 -10.11
C VAL A 46 -5.66 11.86 -10.92
N GLU A 47 -5.06 11.07 -11.81
CA GLU A 47 -5.77 10.10 -12.65
C GLU A 47 -6.07 8.77 -11.92
N ALA A 48 -5.54 8.59 -10.70
CA ALA A 48 -5.69 7.34 -9.96
C ALA A 48 -6.99 7.30 -9.17
N GLU A 49 -7.60 6.12 -9.10
CA GLU A 49 -8.72 5.87 -8.20
C GLU A 49 -8.24 5.89 -6.74
N LEU A 50 -8.88 6.73 -5.93
CA LEU A 50 -8.41 7.06 -4.58
C LEU A 50 -8.93 6.04 -3.56
N PRO A 51 -8.04 5.30 -2.87
CA PRO A 51 -8.48 4.35 -1.86
C PRO A 51 -9.12 5.06 -0.66
N THR A 52 -10.02 4.36 0.03
CA THR A 52 -10.69 4.84 1.25
C THR A 52 -9.89 4.51 2.52
N GLU A 53 -9.02 3.49 2.44
CA GLU A 53 -8.17 3.04 3.53
C GLU A 53 -6.71 2.91 3.08
N TRP A 54 -5.78 3.22 3.97
CA TRP A 54 -4.35 3.15 3.68
C TRP A 54 -3.53 2.67 4.88
N GLU A 55 -2.48 1.89 4.63
CA GLU A 55 -1.59 1.42 5.69
C GLU A 55 -0.76 2.57 6.26
N CYS A 56 -0.88 2.79 7.57
CA CYS A 56 -0.11 3.82 8.25
C CYS A 56 1.38 3.44 8.33
N LYS A 57 2.25 4.28 7.75
CA LYS A 57 3.71 4.11 7.75
C LYS A 57 4.34 3.95 9.15
N LYS A 58 3.68 4.42 10.22
CA LYS A 58 4.21 4.37 11.59
C LYS A 58 3.79 3.11 12.37
N CYS A 59 2.59 2.59 12.13
CA CYS A 59 2.03 1.53 12.97
C CYS A 59 1.55 0.30 12.20
N GLY A 60 1.54 0.34 10.86
CA GLY A 60 1.08 -0.75 10.00
C GLY A 60 -0.42 -1.03 10.09
N LEU A 61 -1.19 -0.19 10.79
CA LEU A 61 -2.64 -0.33 10.87
C LEU A 61 -3.31 0.37 9.69
N MET A 62 -4.50 -0.12 9.33
CA MET A 62 -5.37 0.55 8.36
C MET A 62 -5.87 1.86 8.94
N ALA A 63 -5.51 2.96 8.27
CA ALA A 63 -6.00 4.30 8.52
C ALA A 63 -7.14 4.62 7.54
N VAL A 64 -8.10 5.42 7.99
CA VAL A 64 -9.26 5.84 7.19
C VAL A 64 -8.97 7.20 6.57
N ARG A 65 -9.49 7.44 5.37
CA ARG A 65 -9.32 8.75 4.72
C ARG A 65 -10.02 9.85 5.51
N SER A 66 -9.31 10.95 5.73
CA SER A 66 -9.78 12.10 6.54
C SER A 66 -10.91 12.88 5.87
N ASP A 67 -11.09 12.70 4.54
CA ASP A 67 -12.14 13.34 3.75
C ASP A 67 -13.56 12.83 4.07
N GLY A 68 -13.70 11.89 5.01
CA GLY A 68 -14.99 11.35 5.44
C GLY A 68 -15.61 10.33 4.48
N VAL A 69 -14.90 9.93 3.42
CA VAL A 69 -15.34 8.86 2.52
C VAL A 69 -15.08 7.52 3.19
N VAL A 70 -16.12 6.98 3.82
CA VAL A 70 -16.10 5.62 4.39
C VAL A 70 -16.33 4.64 3.24
N GLY A 71 -15.36 3.74 3.01
CA GLY A 71 -15.48 2.69 2.02
C GLY A 71 -16.62 1.72 2.37
N GLU A 72 -17.26 1.16 1.35
CA GLU A 72 -18.30 0.15 1.55
C GLU A 72 -17.73 -1.05 2.33
N GLU A 73 -18.38 -1.39 3.44
CA GLU A 73 -18.02 -2.56 4.25
C GLU A 73 -18.25 -3.82 3.41
N LYS A 74 -17.16 -4.42 2.93
CA LYS A 74 -17.24 -5.71 2.25
C LYS A 74 -17.63 -6.77 3.28
N VAL A 75 -18.80 -7.38 3.11
CA VAL A 75 -19.24 -8.49 3.94
C VAL A 75 -18.29 -9.67 3.76
N VAL A 76 -17.38 -9.85 4.72
CA VAL A 76 -16.45 -10.99 4.74
C VAL A 76 -17.19 -12.20 5.28
N LYS A 77 -17.12 -13.33 4.57
CA LYS A 77 -17.62 -14.60 5.10
C LYS A 77 -16.80 -14.96 6.34
N PRO A 78 -17.43 -15.22 7.49
CA PRO A 78 -16.69 -15.56 8.69
C PRO A 78 -15.87 -16.83 8.46
N ALA A 79 -14.68 -16.87 9.06
CA ALA A 79 -13.88 -18.08 9.06
C ALA A 79 -14.64 -19.21 9.75
N ARG A 80 -14.52 -20.43 9.22
CA ARG A 80 -15.13 -21.62 9.83
C ARG A 80 -14.62 -21.79 11.25
N THR A 81 -15.55 -21.90 12.20
CA THR A 81 -15.22 -22.14 13.60
C THR A 81 -15.21 -23.63 13.90
N HIS A 82 -14.51 -24.02 14.97
CA HIS A 82 -14.53 -25.42 15.44
C HIS A 82 -15.96 -25.88 15.81
N TRP A 83 -16.83 -24.97 16.23
CA TRP A 83 -18.23 -25.25 16.52
C TRP A 83 -19.04 -25.60 15.26
N ASP A 84 -18.78 -24.92 14.14
CA ASP A 84 -19.41 -25.24 12.86
C ASP A 84 -19.07 -26.68 12.43
N MET A 85 -17.82 -27.09 12.64
CA MET A 85 -17.38 -28.47 12.37
C MET A 85 -18.08 -29.51 13.25
N LEU A 86 -18.45 -29.16 14.48
CA LEU A 86 -19.16 -30.06 15.39
C LEU A 86 -20.64 -30.21 15.04
N ARG A 87 -21.30 -29.15 14.52
CA ARG A 87 -22.72 -29.19 14.10
C ARG A 87 -22.95 -29.90 12.76
N GLU A 88 -21.90 -30.08 11.96
CA GLU A 88 -21.94 -30.78 10.67
C GLU A 88 -21.77 -32.32 10.81
N ARG A 89 -21.73 -32.86 12.04
CA ARG A 89 -21.64 -34.29 12.38
C ARG A 89 -22.94 -34.80 13.00
#